data_AF-A0AA44VMX0-F1
#
_entry.id   AF-A0AA44VMX0-F1
#
_cell.length_a   1.000
_cell.length_b   1.000
_cell.length_c   1.000
_cell.angle_alpha   90.00
_cell.angle_beta   90.00
_cell.angle_gamma   90.00
#
_symmetry.space_group_name_H-M   'P 1'
#
loop_
_entity.id
_entity.type
_entity.pdbx_description
1 polymer ?
#
loop_
_entity_poly.entity_id
_entity_poly.type
_entity_poly.pdbx_seq_one_letter_code
_entity_poly.pdbx_strand_id
1 'polypeptide(L)' 'MKKILPNLEEFIFNGSPYPLVDPSTLPIDILEALDKYMRGKTISHPVYIYTQDWVGFCSAVERGDITI' A
#
# COMPACT_ATOMS: atom_id res chain seq x y z
N MET A 1 -6.54 -4.94 19.78
CA MET A 1 -5.81 -3.66 19.63
C MET A 1 -5.79 -3.30 18.16
N LYS A 2 -6.01 -2.04 17.78
CA LYS A 2 -5.84 -1.62 16.38
C LYS A 2 -4.36 -1.72 16.02
N LYS A 3 -4.04 -2.40 14.92
CA LYS A 3 -2.67 -2.49 14.41
C LYS A 3 -2.27 -1.14 13.82
N ILE A 4 -1.10 -0.64 14.23
CA ILE A 4 -0.58 0.63 13.73
C ILE A 4 0.17 0.33 12.43
N LEU A 5 -0.29 0.91 11.32
CA LEU A 5 0.40 0.79 10.04
C LEU A 5 1.59 1.76 10.02
N PRO A 6 2.75 1.34 9.50
CA PRO A 6 3.91 2.23 9.36
C PRO A 6 3.63 3.31 8.31
N ASN A 7 4.35 4.43 8.40
CA ASN A 7 4.32 5.45 7.36
C ASN A 7 5.32 5.07 6.25
N LEU A 8 4.93 5.24 4.99
CA LEU A 8 5.81 5.00 3.83
C LEU A 8 6.17 6.35 3.20
N GLU A 9 7.44 6.53 2.88
CA GLU A 9 7.92 7.75 2.24
C GLU A 9 7.43 7.82 0.79
N GLU A 10 6.87 8.97 0.42
CA GLU A 10 6.40 9.24 -0.94
C GLU A 10 7.54 9.74 -1.82
N PHE A 11 7.58 9.24 -3.06
CA PHE A 11 8.55 9.71 -4.05
C PHE A 11 7.93 9.79 -5.44
N ILE A 12 8.56 10.58 -6.32
CA ILE A 12 8.20 10.68 -7.74
C ILE A 12 9.26 9.93 -8.55
N PHE A 13 8.81 8.92 -9.30
CA PHE A 13 9.66 8.19 -10.24
C PHE A 13 9.57 8.82 -11.63
N ASN A 14 10.72 9.05 -12.28
CA ASN A 14 10.78 9.55 -13.66
C ASN A 14 10.13 8.54 -14.61
N GLY A 15 8.86 8.78 -14.96
CA GLY A 15 8.03 7.89 -15.76
C GLY A 15 6.62 7.69 -15.21
N SER A 16 6.37 8.03 -13.94
CA SER A 16 5.03 8.08 -13.36
C SER A 16 4.60 9.53 -13.14
N PRO A 17 3.43 9.97 -13.64
CA PRO A 17 2.89 11.29 -13.33
C PRO A 17 2.33 11.39 -11.89
N TYR A 18 2.27 10.28 -11.15
CA TYR A 18 1.71 10.19 -9.81
C TYR A 18 2.74 9.72 -8.79
N PRO A 19 2.63 10.17 -7.52
CA PRO A 19 3.51 9.75 -6.44
C PRO A 19 3.35 8.26 -6.13
N LEU A 20 4.46 7.65 -5.74
CA LEU A 20 4.60 6.24 -5.42
C LEU A 20 5.12 6.07 -3.99
N VAL A 21 4.88 4.90 -3.43
CA VAL A 21 5.48 4.43 -2.18
C VAL A 21 6.10 3.04 -2.38
N ASP A 22 7.10 2.73 -1.56
CA ASP A 22 7.74 1.41 -1.53
C ASP A 22 7.23 0.56 -0.35
N PRO A 23 6.37 -0.45 -0.61
CA PRO A 23 5.86 -1.31 0.44
C PRO A 23 6.86 -2.41 0.87
N SER A 24 8.02 -2.56 0.23
CA SER A 24 8.90 -3.74 0.42
C SER A 24 9.43 -3.90 1.85
N THR A 25 9.39 -2.83 2.66
CA THR A 25 9.85 -2.81 4.05
C THR A 25 8.74 -3.08 5.06
N LEU A 26 7.50 -3.27 4.60
CA LEU A 26 6.36 -3.57 5.46
C LEU A 26 6.51 -4.95 6.11
N PRO A 27 5.99 -5.14 7.33
CA PRO A 27 5.81 -6.45 7.94
C PRO A 27 5.08 -7.44 7.02
N ILE A 28 5.48 -8.72 7.07
CA ILE A 28 5.02 -9.75 6.12
C ILE A 28 3.49 -9.92 6.10
N ASP A 29 2.85 -9.79 7.25
CA ASP A 29 1.39 -9.90 7.38
C ASP A 29 0.67 -8.70 6.74
N ILE A 30 1.22 -7.49 6.86
CA ILE A 30 0.74 -6.29 6.16
C ILE A 30 0.96 -6.43 4.65
N LEU A 31 2.12 -6.96 4.21
CA LEU A 31 2.39 -7.24 2.80
C LEU A 31 1.39 -8.22 2.21
N GLU A 32 1.08 -9.32 2.90
CA GLU A 32 0.10 -10.30 2.44
C GLU A 32 -1.32 -9.72 2.36
N ALA A 33 -1.70 -8.88 3.32
CA ALA A 33 -2.99 -8.19 3.29
C ALA A 33 -3.06 -7.16 2.14
N LEU A 34 -1.97 -6.42 1.92
CA LEU A 34 -1.84 -5.46 0.83
C LEU A 34 -1.88 -6.15 -0.53
N ASP A 35 -1.18 -7.27 -0.73
CA ASP A 35 -1.24 -8.07 -1.96
C ASP A 35 -2.68 -8.47 -2.29
N LYS A 36 -3.42 -8.99 -1.30
CA LYS A 36 -4.83 -9.33 -1.46
C LYS A 36 -5.69 -8.13 -1.82
N TYR A 37 -5.47 -6.98 -1.18
CA TYR A 37 -6.18 -5.74 -1.47
C TYR A 37 -5.91 -5.21 -2.88
N MET A 38 -4.70 -5.41 -3.40
CA MET A 38 -4.28 -4.94 -4.71
C MET A 38 -4.74 -5.86 -5.87
N ARG A 39 -5.24 -7.06 -5.59
CA ARG A 39 -5.75 -7.95 -6.65
C ARG A 39 -6.92 -7.29 -7.40
N GLY A 40 -6.78 -7.19 -8.72
CA GLY A 40 -7.76 -6.54 -9.59
C GLY A 40 -7.60 -5.03 -9.70
N LYS A 41 -6.67 -4.42 -8.95
CA LYS A 41 -6.21 -3.05 -9.19
C LYS A 41 -5.09 -3.07 -10.22
N THR A 42 -5.11 -2.12 -11.14
CA THR A 42 -4.13 -2.03 -12.22
C THR A 42 -2.76 -1.66 -11.64
N ILE A 43 -1.83 -2.61 -11.52
CA ILE A 43 -0.43 -2.32 -11.18
C ILE A 43 0.42 -2.43 -12.46
N SER A 44 1.07 -1.33 -12.84
CA SER A 44 2.10 -1.31 -13.88
C SER A 44 3.46 -0.85 -13.33
N HIS A 45 3.81 -1.28 -12.11
CA HIS A 45 5.16 -1.11 -11.56
C HIS A 45 5.60 -2.40 -10.85
N PRO A 46 6.85 -2.86 -11.03
CA PRO A 46 7.29 -4.16 -10.52
C PRO A 46 7.51 -4.20 -8.99
N VAL A 47 7.60 -3.05 -8.31
CA VAL A 47 7.94 -2.97 -6.88
C VAL A 47 7.08 -1.94 -6.12
N TYR A 48 6.71 -0.84 -6.78
CA TYR A 48 6.05 0.29 -6.13
C TYR A 48 4.53 0.32 -6.37
N ILE A 49 3.81 0.95 -5.46
CA ILE A 49 2.37 1.22 -5.62
C ILE A 49 2.11 2.73 -5.57
N TYR A 50 0.96 3.17 -6.10
CA TYR A 50 0.56 4.55 -5.97
C TYR A 50 0.28 4.90 -4.50
N THR A 51 0.67 6.11 -4.09
CA THR A 51 0.34 6.65 -2.76
C THR A 51 -1.15 6.56 -2.47
N GLN A 52 -2.00 6.81 -3.47
CA GLN A 52 -3.45 6.71 -3.33
C GLN A 52 -3.92 5.30 -2.96
N ASP A 53 -3.30 4.26 -3.52
CA ASP A 53 -3.65 2.88 -3.18
C ASP A 53 -3.21 2.52 -1.77
N TRP A 54 -2.06 3.01 -1.33
CA TRP A 54 -1.60 2.87 0.05
C TRP A 54 -2.54 3.55 1.05
N VAL A 55 -2.93 4.80 0.80
CA VAL A 55 -3.90 5.53 1.63
C VAL A 55 -5.25 4.81 1.67
N GLY A 56 -5.71 4.27 0.53
CA GLY A 56 -6.93 3.49 0.43
C GLY A 56 -6.88 2.21 1.27
N PHE A 57 -5.74 1.50 1.23
CA PHE A 57 -5.49 0.33 2.07
C PHE A 57 -5.51 0.68 3.55
N CYS A 58 -4.76 1.70 3.97
CA CYS A 58 -4.72 2.15 5.37
C CYS A 58 -6.12 2.48 5.89
N SER A 59 -6.90 3.21 5.10
CA SER A 59 -8.27 3.57 5.44
C SER A 59 -9.16 2.33 5.60
N ALA A 60 -8.99 1.30 4.78
CA ALA A 60 -9.74 0.05 4.89
C ALA A 60 -9.39 -0.74 6.15
N VAL A 61 -8.11 -0.74 6.55
CA VAL A 61 -7.66 -1.34 7.82
C VAL A 61 -8.22 -0.57 9.02
N GLU A 62 -8.19 0.76 8.98
CA GLU A 62 -8.70 1.61 10.07
C GLU A 62 -10.20 1.46 10.32
N ARG A 63 -10.97 1.26 9.23
CA ARG A 63 -12.41 0.96 9.26
C ARG A 63 -12.72 -0.48 9.69
N GLY A 64 -11.74 -1.39 9.61
CA GLY A 64 -11.92 -2.80 9.92
C GLY A 64 -12.40 -3.66 8.75
N ASP A 65 -12.40 -3.12 7.52
CA ASP A 65 -12.74 -3.86 6.30
C ASP A 65 -11.66 -4.91 5.97
N ILE A 66 -10.41 -4.65 6.38
CA ILE A 66 -9.26 -5.53 6.23
C ILE A 66 -8.72 -5.84 7.63
N THR A 67 -8.62 -7.13 7.95
CA THR A 67 -8.02 -7.62 9.19
C THR A 67 -6.58 -8.07 8.93
N ILE A 68 -5.64 -7.62 9.77
CA ILE A 68 -4.20 -7.91 9.72
C ILE A 68 -3.69 -8.22 11.13
#